data_AF-A0A164URV6-F1
#
_entry.id   AF-A0A164URV6-F1
#
_cell.length_a   1.000
_cell.length_b   1.000
_cell.length_c   1.000
_cell.angle_alpha   90.00
_cell.angle_beta   90.00
_cell.angle_gamma   90.00
#
_symmetry.space_group_name_H-M   'P 1'
#
loop_
_entity.id
_entity.type
_entity.pdbx_description
1 polymer ?
#
loop_
_entity_poly.entity_id
_entity_poly.type
_entity_poly.pdbx_seq_one_letter_code
_entity_poly.pdbx_strand_id
1 'polypeptide(L)'
;MASAPHGSHSGSNFCCCFIPILVIVVGTIVSPARAAEEFKVGDMDGWRQPDINHTEVYTLWAASKSFHVGDLLRFEYRNDSVLVVDKRAYYHCNVTSPSSEFSDGNTTINLDNAGPLYFISGDPEHCQNGQRLAVEVMPLPPDTDISPSPSTPPQYQEPGAEDSPTPSPVSTSKAATYGFSVSKTLPFSVLVSTSFALLWLSA
;
A
#
# COMPACT_ATOMS: atom_id res chain seq x y z
N MET A 1 72.60 32.44 27.46
CA MET A 1 71.74 32.89 26.35
C MET A 1 72.59 33.06 25.10
N ALA A 2 72.45 32.19 24.10
CA ALA A 2 72.95 32.41 22.75
C ALA A 2 72.15 31.56 21.76
N SER A 3 71.36 32.27 20.96
CA SER A 3 70.80 32.05 19.61
C SER A 3 70.71 30.65 18.99
N ALA A 4 69.51 30.36 18.47
CA ALA A 4 69.20 29.37 17.43
C ALA A 4 69.83 29.72 16.06
N PRO A 5 69.77 28.81 15.06
CA PRO A 5 68.85 29.11 13.95
C PRO A 5 68.14 27.90 13.30
N HIS A 6 67.20 28.27 12.43
CA HIS A 6 66.21 27.50 11.69
C HIS A 6 66.75 26.42 10.75
N GLY A 7 65.94 25.35 10.59
CA GLY A 7 65.97 24.44 9.45
C GLY A 7 64.54 24.13 9.00
N SER A 8 64.19 24.60 7.80
CA SER A 8 62.94 24.36 7.05
C SER A 8 63.07 23.12 6.15
N HIS A 9 61.95 22.69 5.53
CA HIS A 9 61.72 21.57 4.58
C HIS A 9 61.32 20.24 5.26
N SER A 10 60.38 19.42 4.76
CA SER A 10 59.69 19.35 3.46
C SER A 10 58.41 18.53 3.68
N GLY A 11 57.31 18.90 3.03
CA GLY A 11 56.15 18.00 2.91
C GLY A 11 56.54 16.73 2.16
N SER A 12 55.98 15.59 2.56
CA SER A 12 55.89 14.40 1.71
C SER A 12 54.59 13.66 2.03
N ASN A 13 53.68 13.71 1.06
CA ASN A 13 52.59 12.76 0.89
C ASN A 13 53.14 11.32 0.74
N PHE A 14 52.23 10.34 0.72
CA PHE A 14 52.37 8.88 0.62
C PHE A 14 52.33 8.15 1.98
N CYS A 15 51.51 7.12 2.20
CA CYS A 15 51.15 6.07 1.24
C CYS A 15 49.80 5.38 1.61
N CYS A 16 48.77 5.69 0.83
CA CYS A 16 47.78 4.81 0.18
C CYS A 16 47.51 3.34 0.61
N CYS A 17 47.60 2.92 1.88
CA CYS A 17 47.49 1.49 2.20
C CYS A 17 46.31 0.99 3.06
N PHE A 18 45.38 1.83 3.54
CA PHE A 18 44.20 1.30 4.27
C PHE A 18 42.85 1.76 3.72
N ILE A 19 42.80 2.09 2.43
CA ILE A 19 41.55 2.29 1.69
C ILE A 19 40.75 0.98 1.39
N PRO A 20 41.22 -0.27 1.57
CA PRO A 20 40.38 -1.43 1.27
C PRO A 20 39.69 -2.00 2.53
N ILE A 21 39.00 -1.18 3.33
CA ILE A 21 37.96 -1.67 4.28
C ILE A 21 36.68 -0.83 4.15
N LEU A 22 36.44 -0.24 2.99
CA LEU A 22 35.07 0.08 2.58
C LEU A 22 34.58 -1.08 1.71
N VAL A 23 34.46 -2.27 2.30
CA VAL A 23 33.62 -3.31 1.74
C VAL A 23 32.21 -2.76 1.83
N ILE A 24 31.77 -2.09 0.76
CA ILE A 24 30.37 -1.71 0.59
C ILE A 24 29.65 -3.05 0.46
N VAL A 25 29.18 -3.58 1.58
CA VAL A 25 28.14 -4.59 1.60
C VAL A 25 26.92 -3.88 1.05
N VAL A 26 26.78 -3.88 -0.28
CA VAL A 26 25.51 -3.60 -0.95
C VAL A 26 24.64 -4.82 -0.65
N GLY A 27 24.14 -4.88 0.59
CA GLY A 27 23.10 -5.81 0.96
C GLY A 27 21.87 -5.40 0.17
N THR A 28 21.51 -6.18 -0.84
CA THR A 28 20.21 -6.06 -1.49
C THR A 28 19.16 -6.23 -0.40
N ILE A 29 18.49 -5.14 -0.02
CA ILE A 29 17.38 -5.17 0.92
C ILE A 29 16.22 -5.83 0.17
N VAL A 30 16.19 -7.16 0.17
CA VAL A 30 15.03 -7.91 -0.27
C VAL A 30 14.02 -7.80 0.86
N SER A 31 13.12 -6.82 0.76
CA SER A 31 11.97 -6.74 1.64
C SER A 31 11.15 -8.03 1.48
N PRO A 32 10.84 -8.76 2.56
CA PRO A 32 9.97 -9.92 2.44
C PRO A 32 8.60 -9.48 1.89
N ALA A 33 8.09 -10.20 0.89
CA ALA A 33 6.73 -10.01 0.39
C ALA A 33 5.75 -10.25 1.54
N ARG A 34 4.78 -9.34 1.72
CA ARG A 34 3.75 -9.49 2.75
C ARG A 34 2.66 -10.43 2.25
N ALA A 35 2.24 -11.34 3.12
CA ALA A 35 1.01 -12.10 2.91
C ALA A 35 -0.19 -11.25 3.35
N ALA A 36 -1.33 -11.42 2.67
CA ALA A 36 -2.59 -10.82 3.09
C ALA A 36 -3.00 -11.34 4.48
N GLU A 37 -3.36 -10.43 5.37
CA GLU A 37 -3.86 -10.73 6.72
C GLU A 37 -5.39 -10.58 6.77
N GLU A 38 -6.06 -11.45 7.54
CA GLU A 38 -7.49 -11.31 7.84
C GLU A 38 -7.68 -10.77 9.26
N PHE A 39 -8.35 -9.62 9.35
CA PHE A 39 -8.70 -8.97 10.61
C PHE A 39 -10.17 -9.20 10.96
N LYS A 40 -10.42 -9.95 12.03
CA LYS A 40 -11.76 -10.05 12.61
C LYS A 40 -12.10 -8.75 13.35
N VAL A 41 -13.06 -8.00 12.83
CA VAL A 41 -13.49 -6.72 13.39
C VAL A 41 -14.07 -6.91 14.79
N GLY A 42 -13.53 -6.19 15.77
CA GLY A 42 -13.92 -6.34 17.18
C GLY A 42 -13.40 -7.61 17.86
N ASP A 43 -12.45 -8.32 17.25
CA ASP A 43 -11.80 -9.53 17.78
C ASP A 43 -12.80 -10.57 18.31
N MET A 44 -12.83 -10.83 19.62
CA MET A 44 -13.73 -11.82 20.22
C MET A 44 -15.19 -11.35 20.25
N ASP A 45 -15.43 -10.05 20.37
CA ASP A 45 -16.77 -9.47 20.50
C ASP A 45 -17.50 -9.37 19.15
N GLY A 46 -16.76 -9.28 18.04
CA GLY A 46 -17.30 -9.16 16.70
C GLY A 46 -17.89 -7.78 16.40
N TRP A 47 -18.77 -7.73 15.41
CA TRP A 47 -19.52 -6.54 15.00
C TRP A 47 -20.88 -6.49 15.72
N ARG A 48 -21.00 -5.62 16.71
CA ARG A 48 -22.18 -5.42 17.55
C ARG A 48 -22.20 -4.01 18.13
N GLN A 49 -23.35 -3.60 18.66
CA GLN A 49 -23.42 -2.33 19.36
C GLN A 49 -22.51 -2.35 20.60
N PRO A 50 -21.60 -1.37 20.77
CA PRO A 50 -20.83 -1.24 21.99
C PRO A 50 -21.72 -0.90 23.20
N ASP A 51 -21.19 -1.16 24.40
CA ASP A 51 -21.83 -0.71 25.64
C ASP A 51 -21.83 0.83 25.72
N ILE A 52 -22.80 1.39 26.43
CA ILE A 52 -22.96 2.84 26.59
C ILE A 52 -21.72 3.55 27.19
N ASN A 53 -20.88 2.83 27.92
CA ASN A 53 -19.65 3.35 28.51
C ASN A 53 -18.41 3.14 27.63
N HIS A 54 -18.53 2.43 26.51
CA HIS A 54 -17.41 2.02 25.66
C HIS A 54 -17.72 2.23 24.17
N THR A 55 -18.26 3.40 23.81
CA THR A 55 -18.66 3.71 22.42
C THR A 55 -17.49 3.79 21.43
N GLU A 56 -16.25 3.74 21.91
CA GLU A 56 -15.02 3.91 21.11
C GLU A 56 -14.29 2.60 20.78
N VAL A 57 -14.89 1.44 21.09
CA VAL A 57 -14.29 0.10 20.90
C VAL A 57 -13.72 -0.09 19.49
N TYR A 58 -14.47 0.23 18.43
CA TYR A 58 -13.99 0.05 17.06
C TYR A 58 -12.90 1.05 16.65
N THR A 59 -12.90 2.25 17.24
CA THR A 59 -11.85 3.24 16.99
C THR A 59 -10.53 2.78 17.60
N LEU A 60 -10.58 2.30 18.86
CA LEU A 60 -9.41 1.76 19.56
C LEU A 60 -8.90 0.48 18.89
N TRP A 61 -9.83 -0.40 18.47
CA TRP A 61 -9.49 -1.61 17.73
C TRP A 61 -8.76 -1.25 16.43
N ALA A 62 -9.28 -0.35 15.61
CA ALA A 62 -8.66 0.07 14.36
C ALA A 62 -7.26 0.68 14.57
N ALA A 63 -7.11 1.51 15.61
CA ALA A 63 -5.84 2.14 15.95
C ALA A 63 -4.74 1.14 16.38
N SER A 64 -5.13 -0.08 16.79
CA SER A 64 -4.20 -1.14 17.16
C SER A 64 -3.72 -2.00 15.97
N LYS A 65 -4.21 -1.74 14.75
CA LYS A 65 -3.94 -2.54 13.55
C LYS A 65 -3.25 -1.68 12.48
N SER A 66 -2.71 -2.36 11.47
CA SER A 66 -2.09 -1.72 10.31
C SER A 66 -2.58 -2.42 9.06
N PHE A 67 -3.52 -1.79 8.37
CA PHE A 67 -4.18 -2.35 7.19
C PHE A 67 -3.40 -2.02 5.92
N HIS A 68 -3.28 -2.99 5.02
CA HIS A 68 -2.61 -2.84 3.73
C HIS A 68 -3.53 -3.29 2.60
N VAL A 69 -3.22 -2.83 1.39
CA VAL A 69 -3.90 -3.35 0.20
C VAL A 69 -3.73 -4.87 0.12
N GLY A 70 -4.84 -5.58 -0.11
CA GLY A 70 -4.91 -7.04 -0.17
C GLY A 70 -5.32 -7.72 1.15
N ASP A 71 -5.31 -7.00 2.28
CA ASP A 71 -5.81 -7.52 3.55
C ASP A 71 -7.35 -7.68 3.52
N LEU A 72 -7.88 -8.41 4.50
CA LEU A 72 -9.30 -8.75 4.63
C LEU A 72 -9.86 -8.21 5.94
N LEU A 73 -11.04 -7.60 5.91
CA LEU A 73 -11.85 -7.32 7.10
C LEU A 73 -12.99 -8.30 7.20
N ARG A 74 -13.05 -9.04 8.30
CA ARG A 74 -14.12 -10.00 8.56
C ARG A 74 -15.05 -9.50 9.66
N PHE A 75 -16.31 -9.32 9.32
CA PHE A 75 -17.38 -8.87 10.19
C PHE A 75 -18.28 -10.05 10.54
N GLU A 76 -18.30 -10.43 11.82
CA GLU A 76 -19.29 -11.38 12.35
C GLU A 76 -20.32 -10.63 13.18
N TYR A 77 -21.60 -10.76 12.86
CA TYR A 77 -22.68 -10.02 13.52
C TYR A 77 -23.97 -10.82 13.61
N ARG A 78 -24.85 -10.44 14.54
CA ARG A 78 -26.16 -11.07 14.73
C ARG A 78 -27.24 -10.00 14.77
N ASN A 79 -28.24 -10.15 13.90
CA ASN A 79 -29.38 -9.23 13.81
C ASN A 79 -28.97 -7.77 13.58
N ASP A 80 -28.00 -7.58 12.68
CA ASP A 80 -27.43 -6.30 12.28
C ASP A 80 -26.98 -6.41 10.82
N SER A 81 -26.41 -5.34 10.27
CA SER A 81 -25.77 -5.30 8.97
C SER A 81 -24.50 -4.44 8.98
N VAL A 82 -23.71 -4.57 7.93
CA VAL A 82 -22.52 -3.74 7.68
C VAL A 82 -22.77 -2.93 6.42
N LEU A 83 -22.70 -1.61 6.54
CA LEU A 83 -22.81 -0.69 5.42
C LEU A 83 -21.45 -0.07 5.14
N VAL A 84 -21.02 -0.11 3.87
CA VAL A 84 -19.87 0.67 3.38
C VAL A 84 -20.38 2.02 2.94
N VAL A 85 -19.82 3.10 3.49
CA VAL A 85 -20.36 4.45 3.30
C VAL A 85 -19.24 5.45 3.00
N ASP A 86 -19.62 6.65 2.54
CA ASP A 86 -18.70 7.76 2.45
C ASP A 86 -18.47 8.43 3.82
N LYS A 87 -17.43 9.27 3.90
CA LYS A 87 -17.03 9.98 5.13
C LYS A 87 -18.17 10.76 5.77
N ARG A 88 -19.03 11.42 4.99
CA ARG A 88 -20.16 12.21 5.51
C ARG A 88 -21.21 11.28 6.14
N ALA A 89 -21.59 10.23 5.44
CA ALA A 89 -22.55 9.25 5.94
C ALA A 89 -22.05 8.56 7.21
N TYR A 90 -20.75 8.29 7.32
CA TYR A 90 -20.12 7.78 8.55
C TYR A 90 -20.30 8.71 9.76
N TYR A 91 -20.01 10.00 9.62
CA TYR A 91 -20.12 10.93 10.75
C TYR A 91 -21.57 11.20 11.18
N HIS A 92 -22.50 11.14 10.23
CA HIS A 92 -23.91 11.40 10.47
C HIS A 92 -24.76 10.13 10.64
N CYS A 93 -24.15 8.94 10.64
CA CYS A 93 -24.85 7.65 10.67
C CYS A 93 -25.99 7.57 9.63
N ASN A 94 -25.71 8.05 8.42
CA ASN A 94 -26.70 8.05 7.34
C ASN A 94 -26.70 6.69 6.63
N VAL A 95 -27.74 5.90 6.88
CA VAL A 95 -27.93 4.55 6.31
C VAL A 95 -28.67 4.53 4.97
N THR A 96 -29.10 5.70 4.45
CA THR A 96 -30.08 5.78 3.34
C THR A 96 -29.51 5.41 1.98
N SER A 97 -28.20 5.58 1.78
CA SER A 97 -27.55 5.37 0.48
C SER A 97 -26.13 4.85 0.67
N PRO A 98 -25.98 3.62 1.18
CA PRO A 98 -24.68 3.00 1.30
C PRO A 98 -24.10 2.65 -0.07
N SER A 99 -22.77 2.63 -0.18
CA SER A 99 -22.07 2.13 -1.36
C SER A 99 -22.26 0.62 -1.51
N SER A 100 -22.26 -0.09 -0.39
CA SER A 100 -22.52 -1.54 -0.29
C SER A 100 -23.20 -1.86 1.04
N GLU A 101 -24.04 -2.89 1.05
CA GLU A 101 -24.75 -3.36 2.24
C GLU A 101 -24.62 -4.89 2.36
N PHE A 102 -24.36 -5.36 3.57
CA PHE A 102 -24.21 -6.78 3.89
C PHE A 102 -25.03 -7.14 5.12
N SER A 103 -25.89 -8.16 5.01
CA SER A 103 -26.80 -8.61 6.07
C SER A 103 -26.77 -10.13 6.24
N ASP A 104 -25.66 -10.78 5.87
CA ASP A 104 -25.47 -12.23 5.87
C ASP A 104 -24.94 -12.79 7.20
N GLY A 105 -24.61 -11.91 8.16
CA GLY A 105 -24.16 -12.26 9.51
C GLY A 105 -22.68 -12.62 9.63
N ASN A 106 -22.00 -12.85 8.50
CA ASN A 106 -20.58 -13.13 8.44
C ASN A 106 -19.98 -12.69 7.09
N THR A 107 -19.64 -11.40 7.00
CA THR A 107 -19.15 -10.79 5.77
C THR A 107 -17.63 -10.67 5.81
N THR A 108 -16.95 -11.02 4.72
CA THR A 108 -15.53 -10.70 4.52
C THR A 108 -15.40 -9.68 3.39
N ILE A 109 -14.68 -8.59 3.65
CA ILE A 109 -14.46 -7.48 2.71
C ILE A 109 -12.96 -7.36 2.41
N ASN A 110 -12.63 -7.34 1.12
CA ASN A 110 -11.28 -7.18 0.62
C ASN A 110 -10.86 -5.70 0.64
N LEU A 111 -9.65 -5.40 1.11
CA LEU A 111 -9.09 -4.05 1.12
C LEU A 111 -8.30 -3.80 -0.17
N ASP A 112 -9.02 -3.57 -1.27
CA ASP A 112 -8.41 -3.55 -2.61
C ASP A 112 -7.69 -2.23 -2.96
N ASN A 113 -7.99 -1.14 -2.25
CA ASN A 113 -7.48 0.18 -2.56
C ASN A 113 -6.93 0.86 -1.30
N ALA A 114 -5.82 1.57 -1.47
CA ALA A 114 -5.26 2.40 -0.41
C ALA A 114 -6.16 3.62 -0.13
N GLY A 115 -6.14 4.08 1.12
CA GLY A 115 -6.89 5.23 1.62
C GLY A 115 -7.97 4.86 2.63
N PRO A 116 -8.83 5.83 2.98
CA PRO A 116 -9.82 5.65 4.03
C PRO A 116 -11.03 4.86 3.55
N LEU A 117 -11.47 3.90 4.37
CA LEU A 117 -12.74 3.19 4.21
C LEU A 117 -13.58 3.33 5.48
N TYR A 118 -14.89 3.50 5.30
CA TYR A 118 -15.82 3.75 6.39
C TYR A 118 -16.94 2.72 6.38
N PHE A 119 -17.21 2.17 7.56
CA PHE A 119 -18.21 1.15 7.80
C PHE A 119 -19.13 1.59 8.95
N ILE A 120 -20.43 1.39 8.81
CA ILE A 120 -21.42 1.66 9.86
C ILE A 120 -22.40 0.50 9.98
N SER A 121 -23.04 0.36 11.15
CA SER A 121 -24.22 -0.51 11.29
C SER A 121 -25.35 0.00 10.39
N GLY A 122 -26.17 -0.90 9.86
CA GLY A 122 -27.39 -0.50 9.16
C GLY A 122 -28.52 -0.06 10.09
N ASP A 123 -28.38 -0.26 11.40
CA ASP A 123 -29.23 0.39 12.39
C ASP A 123 -28.64 1.78 12.76
N PRO A 124 -29.40 2.87 12.52
CA PRO A 124 -28.92 4.22 12.83
C PRO A 124 -28.64 4.46 14.30
N GLU A 125 -29.37 3.81 15.22
CA GLU A 125 -29.17 3.92 16.66
C GLU A 125 -27.88 3.21 17.07
N HIS A 126 -27.64 2.01 16.54
CA HIS A 126 -26.39 1.28 16.77
C HIS A 126 -25.16 2.07 16.30
N CYS A 127 -25.23 2.68 15.11
CA CYS A 127 -24.16 3.54 14.61
C CYS A 127 -23.90 4.75 15.52
N GLN A 128 -24.97 5.41 15.99
CA GLN A 128 -24.87 6.54 16.92
C GLN A 128 -24.26 6.13 18.27
N ASN A 129 -24.56 4.91 18.71
CA ASN A 129 -24.01 4.30 19.92
C ASN A 129 -22.58 3.74 19.74
N GLY A 130 -21.94 4.00 18.60
CA GLY A 130 -20.52 3.71 18.38
C GLY A 130 -20.24 2.48 17.52
N GLN A 131 -21.24 1.81 16.96
CA GLN A 131 -21.04 0.71 16.01
C GLN A 131 -20.69 1.23 14.61
N ARG A 132 -19.49 1.79 14.50
CA ARG A 132 -18.93 2.35 13.28
C ARG A 132 -17.41 2.19 13.30
N LEU A 133 -16.83 1.93 12.13
CA LEU A 133 -15.41 1.67 11.95
C LEU A 133 -14.88 2.55 10.82
N ALA A 134 -13.76 3.21 11.07
CA ALA A 134 -12.96 3.85 10.04
C ALA A 134 -11.59 3.16 10.00
N VAL A 135 -11.16 2.77 8.80
CA VAL A 135 -9.83 2.17 8.58
C VAL A 135 -9.06 3.01 7.57
N GLU A 136 -7.75 3.08 7.74
CA GLU A 136 -6.82 3.68 6.78
C GLU A 136 -5.99 2.55 6.17
N VAL A 137 -6.19 2.30 4.87
CA VAL A 137 -5.50 1.24 4.14
C VAL A 137 -4.22 1.80 3.53
N MET A 138 -3.08 1.23 3.88
CA MET A 138 -1.79 1.64 3.33
C MET A 138 -1.50 0.93 2.01
N PRO A 139 -0.87 1.60 1.03
CA PRO A 139 -0.40 0.93 -0.17
C PRO A 139 0.68 -0.09 0.20
N LEU A 140 0.72 -1.20 -0.53
CA LEU A 140 1.88 -2.08 -0.48
C LEU A 140 3.08 -1.37 -1.14
N PRO A 141 4.32 -1.64 -0.67
CA PRO A 141 5.52 -1.24 -1.40
C PRO A 141 5.44 -1.78 -2.83
N PRO A 142 5.94 -1.04 -3.84
CA PRO A 142 5.98 -1.56 -5.19
C PRO A 142 6.78 -2.86 -5.22
N ASP A 143 6.13 -3.94 -5.67
CA ASP A 143 6.80 -5.21 -5.91
C ASP A 143 7.92 -4.98 -6.93
N THR A 144 9.17 -5.25 -6.52
CA THR A 144 10.27 -5.30 -7.49
C THR A 144 10.16 -6.65 -8.17
N ASP A 145 9.34 -6.70 -9.21
CA ASP A 145 9.06 -7.91 -9.98
C ASP A 145 10.33 -8.31 -10.76
N ILE A 146 11.22 -9.08 -10.12
CA ILE A 146 12.27 -9.85 -10.80
C ILE A 146 11.87 -11.32 -10.71
N SER A 147 10.75 -11.66 -11.35
CA SER A 147 10.46 -13.05 -11.69
C SER A 147 10.75 -13.24 -13.18
N PRO A 148 11.83 -13.95 -13.57
CA PRO A 148 11.96 -14.40 -14.94
C PRO A 148 10.86 -15.46 -15.16
N SER A 149 9.75 -15.02 -15.75
CA SER A 149 8.78 -15.95 -16.30
C SER A 149 9.53 -16.89 -17.26
N PRO A 150 9.47 -18.22 -17.10
CA PRO A 150 10.12 -19.13 -18.02
C PRO A 150 9.38 -19.03 -19.37
N SER A 151 9.94 -18.24 -20.28
CA SER A 151 9.53 -18.17 -21.68
C SER A 151 9.57 -19.60 -22.25
N THR A 152 8.39 -20.15 -22.52
CA THR A 152 8.25 -21.42 -23.21
C THR A 152 8.88 -21.26 -24.60
N PRO A 153 9.79 -22.15 -25.04
CA PRO A 153 10.41 -22.04 -26.35
C PRO A 153 9.35 -22.21 -27.46
N PRO A 154 9.48 -21.51 -28.60
CA PRO A 154 8.53 -21.61 -29.69
C PRO A 154 8.60 -23.01 -30.29
N GLN A 155 7.47 -23.71 -30.30
CA GLN A 155 7.32 -24.97 -31.02
C GLN A 155 7.38 -24.66 -32.52
N TYR A 156 8.43 -25.14 -33.19
CA TYR A 156 8.49 -25.18 -34.65
C TYR A 156 7.40 -26.12 -35.17
N GLN A 157 6.52 -25.61 -36.03
CA GLN A 157 5.58 -26.43 -36.79
C GLN A 157 6.01 -26.39 -38.26
N GLU A 158 6.48 -27.54 -38.74
CA GLU A 158 6.90 -27.78 -40.12
C GLU A 158 5.68 -27.78 -41.07
N PRO A 159 5.82 -27.35 -42.35
CA PRO A 159 4.70 -26.99 -43.20
C PRO A 159 4.11 -28.19 -43.95
N GLY A 160 2.82 -28.46 -43.70
CA GLY A 160 1.97 -29.28 -44.57
C GLY A 160 1.16 -28.39 -45.51
N ALA A 161 1.34 -28.58 -46.81
CA ALA A 161 0.66 -27.89 -47.90
C ALA A 161 -0.72 -28.49 -48.24
N GLU A 162 -1.46 -27.76 -49.09
CA GLU A 162 -2.72 -28.10 -49.81
C GLU A 162 -4.02 -27.95 -48.97
N ASP A 163 -5.08 -27.23 -49.37
CA ASP A 163 -5.46 -26.58 -50.64
C ASP A 163 -6.58 -25.51 -50.37
N SER A 164 -6.64 -24.52 -51.26
CA SER A 164 -7.55 -23.36 -51.55
C SER A 164 -9.06 -23.37 -51.15
N PRO A 165 -9.87 -22.31 -51.45
CA PRO A 165 -9.68 -20.85 -51.41
C PRO A 165 -10.81 -20.04 -50.68
N THR A 166 -10.48 -18.79 -50.38
CA THR A 166 -11.25 -17.53 -50.08
C THR A 166 -12.60 -17.39 -50.85
N PRO A 167 -13.65 -16.65 -50.39
CA PRO A 167 -13.52 -15.22 -50.06
C PRO A 167 -14.37 -14.58 -48.93
N SER A 168 -13.78 -13.56 -48.29
CA SER A 168 -14.44 -12.41 -47.62
C SER A 168 -14.92 -11.39 -48.70
N PRO A 169 -15.42 -10.16 -48.42
CA PRO A 169 -15.72 -9.45 -47.16
C PRO A 169 -17.07 -8.66 -47.19
N VAL A 170 -17.36 -7.89 -46.12
CA VAL A 170 -18.03 -6.54 -46.07
C VAL A 170 -18.38 -6.27 -44.60
N SER A 171 -17.60 -5.46 -43.88
CA SER A 171 -17.69 -3.99 -43.72
C SER A 171 -18.95 -3.49 -43.00
N THR A 172 -18.78 -2.92 -41.80
CA THR A 172 -19.13 -1.49 -41.51
C THR A 172 -18.53 -1.02 -40.16
N SER A 173 -17.66 -0.02 -40.31
CA SER A 173 -17.08 0.99 -39.42
C SER A 173 -17.82 1.42 -38.13
N LYS A 174 -17.07 1.79 -37.08
CA LYS A 174 -16.62 3.19 -36.85
C LYS A 174 -15.62 3.31 -35.70
N ALA A 175 -14.53 4.00 -35.97
CA ALA A 175 -13.56 4.52 -35.01
C ALA A 175 -14.04 5.86 -34.44
N ALA A 176 -13.66 6.15 -33.19
CA ALA A 176 -13.50 7.51 -32.70
C ALA A 176 -12.42 7.54 -31.62
N THR A 177 -11.22 7.83 -32.08
CA THR A 177 -10.02 8.17 -31.32
C THR A 177 -10.21 9.55 -30.69
N TYR A 178 -9.99 9.69 -29.39
CA TYR A 178 -9.67 10.97 -28.77
C TYR A 178 -8.42 10.79 -27.91
N GLY A 179 -7.28 11.15 -28.50
CA GLY A 179 -6.07 11.43 -27.76
C GLY A 179 -6.16 12.83 -27.16
N PHE A 180 -5.66 12.99 -25.95
CA PHE A 180 -5.11 14.26 -25.49
C PHE A 180 -3.76 14.00 -24.82
N SER A 181 -2.72 14.34 -25.56
CA SER A 181 -1.34 14.48 -25.13
C SER A 181 -1.17 15.85 -24.49
N VAL A 182 -0.76 15.91 -23.22
CA VAL A 182 -0.02 17.06 -22.70
C VAL A 182 1.10 16.54 -21.80
N SER A 183 2.28 16.38 -22.41
CA SER A 183 3.56 16.44 -21.71
C SER A 183 3.75 17.81 -21.08
N LYS A 184 4.15 17.85 -19.80
CA LYS A 184 5.00 18.92 -19.26
C LYS A 184 5.87 18.38 -18.12
N THR A 185 7.10 18.07 -18.51
CA THR A 185 8.29 17.96 -17.66
C THR A 185 8.58 19.27 -16.95
N LEU A 186 8.96 19.20 -15.67
CA LEU A 186 9.91 20.14 -15.07
C LEU A 186 10.88 19.36 -14.15
N PRO A 187 12.21 19.58 -14.26
CA PRO A 187 13.22 19.02 -13.36
C PRO A 187 13.58 20.00 -12.23
N PHE A 188 14.40 19.51 -11.27
CA PHE A 188 15.07 20.23 -10.17
C PHE A 188 14.19 20.49 -8.93
N SER A 189 14.58 20.18 -7.68
CA SER A 189 15.92 20.12 -7.09
C SER A 189 15.99 19.18 -5.88
N VAL A 190 17.13 18.53 -5.76
CA VAL A 190 17.64 17.86 -4.55
C VAL A 190 18.08 18.90 -3.51
N LEU A 191 17.65 18.76 -2.26
CA LEU A 191 18.31 19.26 -1.04
C LEU A 191 18.06 18.20 0.06
N VAL A 192 19.00 17.29 0.33
CA VAL A 192 20.05 17.38 1.38
C VAL A 192 19.43 17.79 2.72
N SER A 193 19.09 16.85 3.60
CA SER A 193 19.93 16.12 4.56
C SER A 193 20.00 16.79 5.95
N THR A 194 19.97 15.90 6.95
CA THR A 194 20.35 16.07 8.36
C THR A 194 19.51 17.00 9.24
N SER A 195 18.59 16.42 10.00
CA SER A 195 18.36 16.75 11.43
C SER A 195 17.35 15.77 12.02
N PHE A 196 17.80 14.68 12.64
CA PHE A 196 17.15 14.04 13.80
C PHE A 196 18.10 12.95 14.33
N ALA A 197 19.27 13.37 14.80
CA ALA A 197 20.22 12.54 15.53
C ALA A 197 20.72 13.29 16.78
N LEU A 198 19.81 13.87 17.57
CA LEU A 198 20.12 14.57 18.82
C LEU A 198 19.15 14.26 19.96
N LEU A 199 18.64 13.03 20.08
CA LEU A 199 17.88 12.60 21.28
C LEU A 199 18.35 11.30 21.94
N TRP A 200 19.53 10.77 21.57
CA TRP A 200 20.14 9.62 22.27
C TRP A 200 21.37 10.02 23.10
N LEU A 201 21.27 11.09 23.87
CA LEU A 201 22.20 11.37 24.97
C LEU A 201 21.42 11.87 26.20
N SER A 202 20.43 11.09 26.64
CA SER A 202 19.80 11.20 27.96
C SER A 202 18.97 9.94 28.26
N ALA A 203 19.65 8.81 28.46
CA ALA A 203 19.18 7.67 29.26
C ALA A 203 20.33 6.67 29.42
#